data_AF-A0A787XYD3-F1
#
_entry.id   AF-A0A787XYD3-F1
#
_cell.length_a   1.000
_cell.length_b   1.000
_cell.length_c   1.000
_cell.angle_alpha   90.00
_cell.angle_beta   90.00
_cell.angle_gamma   90.00
#
_symmetry.space_group_name_H-M   'P 1'
#
loop_
_entity.id
_entity.type
_entity.pdbx_description
1 polymer ?
#
loop_
_entity_poly.entity_id
_entity_poly.type
_entity_poly.pdbx_seq_one_letter_code
_entity_poly.pdbx_strand_id
1 'polypeptide(L)'
;VSNIYRLNVEKLEAAAAAARESYKPKRKISPAKNDPLTVDPSNIAPSTVDPSNFDGSTVDNKLPIRGAMIDPDPSVLKPDPSDKRSSCPDASQPDPQTAEQNFLTRHPDAVVFSAKKRQWGSQEDLVCAQWIWGRIVSLYEQAASDDGEITRPKEPNWTAWANDVRTMRMLDGRTHRQICEMFGRLQRDSFWVKNIMSPAKLREKWDELVIRLGRSPAQRCVNHISEPDTEIPPGFRG
;
A
#
# COMPACT_ATOMS: atom_id res chain seq x y z
N VAL A 1 16.86 4.68 -20.99
CA VAL A 1 16.46 3.48 -20.21
C VAL A 1 14.96 3.29 -20.39
N SER A 2 14.55 2.43 -21.33
CA SER A 2 13.14 2.11 -21.56
C SER A 2 12.60 1.23 -20.44
N ASN A 3 11.48 1.66 -19.87
CA ASN A 3 10.74 0.92 -18.88
C ASN A 3 10.06 -0.29 -19.53
N ILE A 4 10.52 -1.50 -19.20
CA ILE A 4 9.98 -2.77 -19.73
C ILE A 4 8.86 -3.27 -18.80
N TYR A 5 7.64 -2.81 -19.01
CA TYR A 5 6.46 -3.33 -18.31
C TYR A 5 5.64 -4.19 -19.27
N ARG A 6 5.21 -5.37 -18.80
CA ARG A 6 4.29 -6.24 -19.54
C ARG A 6 2.92 -6.15 -18.86
N LEU A 7 1.91 -5.74 -19.62
CA LEU A 7 0.51 -5.76 -19.21
C LEU A 7 -0.09 -7.14 -19.52
N ASN A 8 -0.87 -7.70 -18.59
CA ASN A 8 -1.63 -8.92 -18.87
C ASN A 8 -2.92 -8.56 -19.65
N VAL A 9 -2.85 -8.69 -20.98
CA VAL A 9 -3.91 -8.27 -21.90
C VAL A 9 -5.21 -9.05 -21.67
N GLU A 10 -5.13 -10.36 -21.41
CA GLU A 10 -6.31 -11.21 -21.19
C GLU A 10 -7.13 -10.77 -19.98
N LYS A 11 -6.46 -10.39 -18.88
CA LYS A 11 -7.14 -9.86 -17.70
C LYS A 11 -7.75 -8.48 -17.93
N LEU A 12 -7.06 -7.62 -18.69
CA LEU A 12 -7.56 -6.31 -19.04
C LEU A 12 -8.85 -6.42 -19.89
N GLU A 13 -8.87 -7.34 -20.85
CA GLU A 13 -10.05 -7.62 -21.67
C GLU A 13 -11.19 -8.24 -20.86
N ALA A 14 -10.91 -9.19 -19.96
CA ALA A 14 -11.91 -9.77 -19.07
C ALA A 14 -12.56 -8.72 -18.15
N ALA A 15 -11.75 -7.82 -17.57
CA ALA A 15 -12.25 -6.72 -16.75
C ALA A 15 -13.11 -5.73 -17.55
N ALA A 16 -12.70 -5.42 -18.79
CA ALA A 16 -13.46 -4.57 -19.69
C ALA A 16 -14.80 -5.22 -20.09
N ALA A 17 -14.83 -6.54 -20.31
CA ALA A 17 -16.06 -7.28 -20.58
C ALA A 17 -17.02 -7.22 -19.38
N ALA A 18 -16.53 -7.45 -18.16
CA ALA A 18 -17.33 -7.33 -16.94
C ALA A 18 -17.89 -5.91 -16.73
N ALA A 19 -17.13 -4.87 -17.08
CA ALA A 19 -17.59 -3.49 -17.04
C ALA A 19 -18.70 -3.21 -18.07
N ARG A 20 -18.65 -3.84 -19.24
CA ARG A 20 -19.68 -3.72 -20.29
C ARG A 20 -20.97 -4.46 -19.92
N GLU A 21 -20.87 -5.60 -19.23
CA GLU A 21 -22.04 -6.33 -18.74
C GLU A 21 -22.78 -5.59 -17.62
N SER A 22 -22.02 -4.91 -16.75
CA SER A 22 -22.60 -4.10 -15.66
C SER A 22 -23.19 -2.77 -16.14
N TYR A 23 -22.70 -2.20 -17.25
CA TYR A 23 -23.25 -0.98 -17.85
C TYR A 23 -24.36 -1.29 -18.87
N LYS A 24 -25.57 -1.60 -18.39
CA LYS A 24 -26.78 -1.52 -19.23
C LYS A 24 -27.31 -0.08 -19.23
N PRO A 25 -27.34 0.64 -20.37
CA PRO A 25 -27.89 1.98 -20.43
C PRO A 25 -29.39 1.93 -20.15
N LYS A 26 -29.83 2.47 -19.02
CA LYS A 26 -31.26 2.72 -18.76
C LYS A 26 -31.72 3.86 -19.66
N ARG A 27 -32.11 3.54 -20.90
CA ARG A 27 -33.04 4.37 -21.66
C ARG A 27 -34.42 4.23 -21.01
N LYS A 28 -34.96 5.31 -20.43
CA LYS A 28 -36.26 5.92 -20.81
C LYS A 28 -36.37 7.31 -20.18
N ILE A 29 -36.81 8.24 -21.02
CA ILE A 29 -37.03 9.67 -20.76
C ILE A 29 -38.50 9.90 -20.42
N SER A 30 -38.71 10.74 -19.38
CA SER A 30 -39.85 11.63 -19.07
C SER A 30 -41.20 11.03 -18.60
N PRO A 31 -42.11 11.82 -17.96
CA PRO A 31 -41.97 13.17 -17.35
C PRO A 31 -42.46 13.25 -15.88
N ALA A 32 -42.17 14.40 -15.27
CA ALA A 32 -42.45 14.82 -13.89
C ALA A 32 -43.91 14.67 -13.42
N LYS A 33 -44.08 14.30 -12.15
CA LYS A 33 -45.15 14.75 -11.25
C LYS A 33 -44.58 14.83 -9.84
N ASN A 34 -44.58 16.05 -9.29
CA ASN A 34 -44.30 16.34 -7.89
C ASN A 34 -45.46 15.80 -7.05
N ASP A 35 -45.18 15.23 -5.89
CA ASP A 35 -45.88 15.57 -4.64
C ASP A 35 -45.07 15.08 -3.42
N PRO A 36 -45.05 15.84 -2.30
CA PRO A 36 -44.10 15.64 -1.20
C PRO A 36 -44.78 15.02 0.02
N LEU A 37 -44.32 13.88 0.52
CA LEU A 37 -44.79 13.40 1.83
C LEU A 37 -43.69 12.69 2.64
N THR A 38 -43.49 13.29 3.81
CA THR A 38 -43.29 12.65 5.11
C THR A 38 -41.89 12.13 5.45
N VAL A 39 -41.21 12.98 6.21
CA VAL A 39 -40.15 12.63 7.15
C VAL A 39 -40.70 11.70 8.24
N ASP A 40 -40.02 10.57 8.48
CA ASP A 40 -40.01 9.91 9.79
C ASP A 40 -38.64 9.21 10.00
N PRO A 41 -37.86 9.56 11.04
CA PRO A 41 -36.57 8.96 11.34
C PRO A 41 -36.76 7.74 12.27
N SER A 42 -36.66 6.53 11.72
CA SER A 42 -36.65 5.32 12.55
C SER A 42 -35.25 4.98 13.06
N ASN A 43 -35.16 5.07 14.38
CA ASN A 43 -34.12 4.65 15.32
C ASN A 43 -33.34 3.36 14.94
N ILE A 44 -32.01 3.50 14.94
CA ILE A 44 -31.07 2.37 15.01
C ILE A 44 -30.76 2.14 16.49
N ALA A 45 -31.19 0.99 17.03
CA ALA A 45 -30.74 0.51 18.33
C ALA A 45 -29.35 -0.15 18.19
N PRO A 46 -28.42 0.07 19.13
CA PRO A 46 -27.07 -0.47 19.08
C PRO A 46 -27.02 -1.91 19.59
N SER A 47 -26.47 -2.82 18.79
CA SER A 47 -26.16 -4.18 19.22
C SER A 47 -24.82 -4.21 19.95
N THR A 48 -24.91 -4.54 21.23
CA THR A 48 -23.84 -4.90 22.16
C THR A 48 -22.92 -6.00 21.61
N VAL A 49 -21.61 -5.77 21.66
CA VAL A 49 -20.60 -6.83 21.58
C VAL A 49 -19.59 -6.65 22.71
N ASP A 50 -19.45 -7.71 23.51
CA ASP A 50 -18.48 -7.88 24.60
C ASP A 50 -17.03 -7.99 24.07
N PRO A 51 -16.00 -7.58 24.85
CA PRO A 51 -14.60 -7.74 24.50
C PRO A 51 -14.05 -9.09 25.01
N SER A 52 -13.52 -9.92 24.11
CA SER A 52 -12.80 -11.15 24.47
C SER A 52 -11.28 -10.92 24.56
N ASN A 53 -10.75 -11.41 25.69
CA ASN A 53 -9.39 -11.34 26.23
C ASN A 53 -8.23 -11.71 25.27
N PHE A 54 -7.12 -10.99 25.43
CA PHE A 54 -5.81 -11.27 24.85
C PHE A 54 -4.96 -12.01 25.90
N ASP A 55 -4.62 -13.27 25.65
CA ASP A 55 -3.72 -14.05 26.50
C ASP A 55 -2.28 -13.96 25.95
N GLY A 56 -1.37 -13.51 26.81
CA GLY A 56 0.03 -13.29 26.50
C GLY A 56 0.87 -14.52 26.87
N SER A 57 1.77 -14.94 25.97
CA SER A 57 2.71 -16.02 26.25
C SER A 57 4.14 -15.49 26.40
N THR A 58 4.64 -15.63 27.62
CA THR A 58 5.99 -15.38 28.14
C THR A 58 7.05 -16.23 27.45
N VAL A 59 8.22 -15.63 27.18
CA VAL A 59 9.46 -16.32 26.80
C VAL A 59 10.34 -16.51 28.04
N ASP A 60 10.68 -17.77 28.34
CA ASP A 60 11.54 -18.14 29.46
C ASP A 60 13.00 -18.26 28.98
N ASN A 61 13.92 -17.65 29.73
CA ASN A 61 15.36 -17.66 29.51
C ASN A 61 16.03 -18.49 30.62
N LYS A 62 16.75 -19.58 30.27
CA LYS A 62 17.83 -20.09 31.14
C LYS A 62 18.87 -21.00 30.45
N LEU A 63 20.08 -20.44 30.34
CA LEU A 63 21.48 -20.94 30.37
C LEU A 63 21.76 -22.31 31.10
N PRO A 64 23.02 -22.83 31.21
CA PRO A 64 24.13 -23.07 30.24
C PRO A 64 25.05 -24.32 30.57
N ILE A 65 26.19 -24.46 29.86
CA ILE A 65 27.53 -25.00 30.28
C ILE A 65 27.93 -26.50 30.08
N ARG A 66 29.22 -26.63 29.69
CA ARG A 66 30.25 -27.73 29.81
C ARG A 66 30.39 -28.66 28.60
N GLY A 67 31.57 -29.02 28.07
CA GLY A 67 33.01 -28.86 28.40
C GLY A 67 33.78 -29.81 27.43
N ALA A 68 34.78 -29.35 26.68
CA ALA A 68 36.23 -29.44 26.93
C ALA A 68 36.92 -30.76 26.47
N MET A 69 37.90 -30.58 25.57
CA MET A 69 39.07 -31.41 25.23
C MET A 69 38.78 -32.71 24.44
N ILE A 70 39.58 -33.22 23.50
CA ILE A 70 41.04 -33.41 23.46
C ILE A 70 41.50 -33.61 21.99
N ASP A 71 42.62 -33.01 21.57
CA ASP A 71 43.40 -33.42 20.40
C ASP A 71 44.23 -34.69 20.72
N PRO A 72 44.55 -35.56 19.73
CA PRO A 72 45.90 -35.48 19.16
C PRO A 72 46.01 -35.83 17.65
N ASP A 73 46.94 -35.16 16.97
CA ASP A 73 47.50 -35.49 15.66
C ASP A 73 48.31 -36.81 15.70
N PRO A 74 48.26 -37.63 14.62
CA PRO A 74 49.53 -37.95 13.97
C PRO A 74 49.45 -38.00 12.43
N SER A 75 50.28 -37.17 11.81
CA SER A 75 51.27 -37.52 10.77
C SER A 75 50.86 -38.40 9.58
N VAL A 76 50.97 -37.76 8.41
CA VAL A 76 51.46 -38.31 7.13
C VAL A 76 50.51 -39.23 6.38
N LEU A 77 49.99 -38.75 5.24
CA LEU A 77 50.27 -39.27 3.89
C LEU A 77 49.44 -38.43 2.88
N LYS A 78 50.13 -37.70 2.00
CA LYS A 78 49.54 -37.14 0.78
C LYS A 78 49.43 -38.26 -0.26
N PRO A 79 48.32 -38.33 -1.00
CA PRO A 79 48.37 -38.75 -2.39
C PRO A 79 47.75 -37.70 -3.34
N ASP A 80 48.42 -37.56 -4.50
CA ASP A 80 48.16 -36.83 -5.74
C ASP A 80 46.79 -36.15 -6.01
N PRO A 81 46.77 -34.99 -6.72
CA PRO A 81 45.54 -34.38 -7.21
C PRO A 81 45.12 -35.12 -8.49
N SER A 82 44.28 -36.14 -8.34
CA SER A 82 43.65 -36.77 -9.49
C SER A 82 42.27 -36.16 -9.75
N ASP A 83 42.15 -35.57 -10.93
CA ASP A 83 40.97 -35.02 -11.56
C ASP A 83 39.67 -35.78 -11.26
N LYS A 84 38.83 -35.20 -10.40
CA LYS A 84 37.40 -35.45 -10.42
C LYS A 84 36.72 -34.15 -10.81
N ARG A 85 36.49 -34.05 -12.12
CA ARG A 85 35.54 -33.14 -12.75
C ARG A 85 34.17 -33.35 -12.08
N SER A 86 33.93 -32.66 -10.96
CA SER A 86 32.59 -32.43 -10.43
C SER A 86 31.92 -31.48 -11.39
N SER A 87 31.45 -32.05 -12.50
CA SER A 87 30.51 -31.38 -13.38
C SER A 87 29.23 -31.21 -12.56
N CYS A 88 29.15 -30.08 -11.85
CA CYS A 88 27.86 -29.57 -11.42
C CYS A 88 26.96 -29.61 -12.65
N PRO A 89 25.80 -30.29 -12.63
CA PRO A 89 24.86 -30.13 -13.72
C PRO A 89 24.61 -28.63 -13.86
N ASP A 90 24.81 -28.13 -15.06
CA ASP A 90 24.42 -26.78 -15.46
C ASP A 90 23.00 -26.58 -14.92
N ALA A 91 22.89 -25.78 -13.87
CA ALA A 91 21.59 -25.45 -13.30
C ALA A 91 20.92 -24.60 -14.36
N SER A 92 20.15 -25.27 -15.22
CA SER A 92 19.43 -24.64 -16.32
C SER A 92 18.75 -23.42 -15.74
N GLN A 93 19.23 -22.24 -16.14
CA GLN A 93 18.64 -20.98 -15.76
C GLN A 93 17.14 -21.12 -16.06
N PRO A 94 16.24 -21.00 -15.06
CA PRO A 94 14.83 -21.16 -15.32
C PRO A 94 14.47 -20.14 -16.39
N ASP A 95 13.95 -20.66 -17.51
CA ASP A 95 13.54 -19.87 -18.65
C ASP A 95 12.73 -18.67 -18.14
N PRO A 96 12.99 -17.43 -18.59
CA PRO A 96 12.26 -16.25 -18.13
C PRO A 96 10.74 -16.44 -18.18
N GLN A 97 10.26 -17.23 -19.15
CA GLN A 97 8.84 -17.56 -19.30
C GLN A 97 8.31 -18.49 -18.19
N THR A 98 9.15 -19.40 -17.68
CA THR A 98 8.84 -20.28 -16.54
C THR A 98 8.83 -19.48 -15.23
N ALA A 99 9.73 -18.51 -15.08
CA ALA A 99 9.76 -17.64 -13.89
C ALA A 99 8.53 -16.74 -13.78
N GLU A 100 8.06 -16.18 -14.90
CA GLU A 100 6.84 -15.36 -14.94
C GLU A 100 5.58 -16.19 -14.68
N GLN A 101 5.46 -17.37 -15.27
CA GLN A 101 4.33 -18.28 -15.01
C GLN A 101 4.26 -18.69 -13.54
N ASN A 102 5.38 -19.12 -12.95
CA ASN A 102 5.45 -19.46 -11.53
C ASN A 102 5.13 -18.27 -10.60
N PHE A 103 5.36 -17.05 -11.05
CA PHE A 103 5.01 -15.84 -10.32
C PHE A 103 3.49 -15.58 -10.38
N LEU A 104 2.89 -15.73 -11.56
CA LEU A 104 1.45 -15.54 -11.76
C LEU A 104 0.62 -16.61 -11.04
N THR A 105 1.11 -17.85 -10.97
CA THR A 105 0.48 -18.91 -10.17
C THR A 105 0.48 -18.58 -8.67
N ARG A 106 1.51 -17.88 -8.17
CA ARG A 106 1.58 -17.43 -6.77
C ARG A 106 0.72 -16.20 -6.48
N HIS A 107 0.47 -15.39 -7.50
CA HIS A 107 -0.26 -14.13 -7.40
C HIS A 107 -1.33 -14.06 -8.50
N PRO A 108 -2.41 -14.87 -8.38
CA PRO A 108 -3.42 -14.98 -9.42
C PRO A 108 -4.22 -13.70 -9.60
N ASP A 109 -4.18 -12.76 -8.66
CA ASP A 109 -4.82 -11.44 -8.70
C ASP A 109 -3.90 -10.35 -9.30
N ALA A 110 -2.61 -10.63 -9.56
CA ALA A 110 -1.69 -9.67 -10.13
C ALA A 110 -2.10 -9.26 -11.57
N VAL A 111 -2.37 -7.97 -11.78
CA VAL A 111 -2.66 -7.38 -13.09
C VAL A 111 -1.42 -6.75 -13.69
N VAL A 112 -0.65 -6.05 -12.85
CA VAL A 112 0.67 -5.52 -13.20
C VAL A 112 1.72 -6.20 -12.35
N PHE A 113 2.80 -6.66 -12.99
CA PHE A 113 3.86 -7.37 -12.27
C PHE A 113 5.22 -7.21 -12.94
N SER A 114 6.25 -7.45 -12.15
CA SER A 114 7.63 -7.59 -12.57
C SER A 114 8.22 -8.77 -11.82
N ALA A 115 8.31 -9.92 -12.49
CA ALA A 115 8.86 -11.14 -11.91
C ALA A 115 10.30 -10.91 -11.41
N LYS A 116 11.10 -10.14 -12.16
CA LYS A 116 12.49 -9.79 -11.81
C LYS A 116 12.60 -9.04 -10.48
N LYS A 117 11.70 -8.09 -10.22
CA LYS A 117 11.68 -7.29 -8.99
C LYS A 117 10.78 -7.86 -7.90
N ARG A 118 10.10 -8.98 -8.20
CA ARG A 118 9.04 -9.58 -7.37
C ARG A 118 7.96 -8.59 -6.93
N GLN A 119 7.72 -7.57 -7.76
CA GLN A 119 6.73 -6.53 -7.51
C GLN A 119 5.48 -6.84 -8.28
N TRP A 120 4.33 -6.61 -7.66
CA TRP A 120 3.03 -6.79 -8.30
C TRP A 120 1.95 -6.01 -7.59
N GLY A 121 0.85 -5.76 -8.29
CA GLY A 121 -0.37 -5.19 -7.74
C GLY A 121 -1.61 -5.78 -8.40
N SER A 122 -2.70 -5.80 -7.64
CA SER A 122 -4.02 -6.17 -8.13
C SER A 122 -4.63 -5.09 -9.02
N GLN A 123 -5.80 -5.37 -9.60
CA GLN A 123 -6.54 -4.37 -10.37
C GLN A 123 -6.87 -3.12 -9.54
N GLU A 124 -7.33 -3.31 -8.30
CA GLU A 124 -7.70 -2.19 -7.43
C GLU A 124 -6.48 -1.36 -7.02
N ASP A 125 -5.34 -2.01 -6.79
CA ASP A 125 -4.08 -1.34 -6.50
C ASP A 125 -3.63 -0.45 -7.68
N LEU A 126 -3.79 -0.96 -8.91
CA LEU A 126 -3.48 -0.21 -10.12
C LEU A 126 -4.43 0.98 -10.30
N VAL A 127 -5.74 0.80 -10.09
CA VAL A 127 -6.73 1.89 -10.19
C VAL A 127 -6.43 2.99 -9.17
N CYS A 128 -6.10 2.62 -7.93
CA CYS A 128 -5.69 3.58 -6.91
C CYS A 128 -4.41 4.33 -7.32
N ALA A 129 -3.41 3.63 -7.85
CA ALA A 129 -2.17 4.24 -8.34
C ALA A 129 -2.43 5.21 -9.51
N GLN A 130 -3.30 4.84 -10.45
CA GLN A 130 -3.71 5.70 -11.57
C GLN A 130 -4.46 6.93 -11.09
N TRP A 131 -5.32 6.79 -10.09
CA TRP A 131 -6.02 7.93 -9.49
C TRP A 131 -5.04 8.93 -8.87
N ILE A 132 -4.06 8.44 -8.10
CA ILE A 132 -2.99 9.28 -7.53
C ILE A 132 -2.19 9.96 -8.63
N TRP A 133 -1.83 9.24 -9.70
CA TRP A 133 -1.11 9.81 -10.83
C TRP A 133 -1.90 10.92 -11.53
N GLY A 134 -3.19 10.70 -11.80
CA GLY A 134 -4.06 11.72 -12.40
C GLY A 134 -4.08 13.00 -11.56
N ARG A 135 -4.12 12.86 -10.23
CA ARG A 135 -4.02 14.00 -9.30
C ARG A 135 -2.71 14.75 -9.40
N ILE A 136 -1.60 14.04 -9.58
CA ILE A 136 -0.27 14.65 -9.79
C ILE A 136 -0.22 15.37 -11.13
N VAL A 137 -0.66 14.74 -12.22
CA VAL A 137 -0.70 15.38 -13.55
C VAL A 137 -1.49 16.68 -13.51
N SER A 138 -2.66 16.70 -12.88
CA SER A 138 -3.45 17.93 -12.73
C SER A 138 -2.72 19.03 -11.96
N LEU A 139 -1.82 18.72 -11.02
CA LEU A 139 -1.01 19.72 -10.32
C LEU A 139 0.03 20.34 -11.25
N TYR A 140 0.67 19.53 -12.09
CA TYR A 140 1.64 20.03 -13.07
C TYR A 140 0.96 20.87 -14.15
N GLU A 141 -0.24 20.49 -14.61
CA GLU A 141 -1.03 21.28 -15.55
C GLU A 141 -1.44 22.64 -14.96
N GLN A 142 -1.83 22.70 -13.68
CA GLN A 142 -2.10 23.94 -12.97
C GLN A 142 -0.83 24.80 -12.87
N ALA A 143 0.31 24.23 -12.45
CA ALA A 143 1.57 24.98 -12.33
C ALA A 143 2.08 25.50 -13.68
N ALA A 144 1.90 24.73 -14.76
CA ALA A 144 2.27 25.14 -16.10
C ALA A 144 1.41 26.28 -16.66
N SER A 145 0.17 26.42 -16.17
CA SER A 145 -0.70 27.54 -16.56
C SER A 145 -0.20 28.87 -16.01
N ASP A 146 0.53 28.85 -14.89
CA ASP A 146 1.08 30.04 -14.25
C ASP A 146 2.44 30.47 -14.84
N ASP A 147 3.27 29.51 -15.30
CA ASP A 147 4.66 29.76 -15.75
C ASP A 147 4.85 29.67 -17.29
N GLY A 148 3.80 29.27 -18.03
CA GLY A 148 3.81 29.22 -19.51
C GLY A 148 4.53 28.02 -20.13
N GLU A 149 5.24 27.20 -19.35
CA GLU A 149 5.95 26.00 -19.81
C GLU A 149 5.35 24.72 -19.22
N ILE A 150 4.71 23.90 -20.08
CA ILE A 150 4.08 22.63 -19.68
C ILE A 150 5.15 21.55 -19.51
N THR A 151 5.70 21.45 -18.30
CA THR A 151 6.53 20.29 -17.92
C THR A 151 5.63 19.15 -17.46
N ARG A 152 5.21 18.28 -18.39
CA ARG A 152 4.44 17.07 -18.03
C ARG A 152 5.33 16.13 -17.21
N PRO A 153 4.88 15.64 -16.04
CA PRO A 153 5.70 14.75 -15.23
C PRO A 153 5.91 13.41 -15.95
N LYS A 154 7.10 12.85 -15.78
CA LYS A 154 7.46 11.56 -16.37
C LYS A 154 6.58 10.45 -15.79
N GLU A 155 6.00 9.63 -16.67
CA GLU A 155 5.15 8.52 -16.27
C GLU A 155 5.81 7.61 -15.22
N PRO A 156 5.04 7.23 -14.19
CA PRO A 156 5.57 6.43 -13.11
C PRO A 156 5.76 4.98 -13.55
N ASN A 157 6.52 4.25 -12.75
CA ASN A 157 6.53 2.80 -12.83
C ASN A 157 5.22 2.25 -12.27
N TRP A 158 4.26 1.92 -13.15
CA TRP A 158 2.95 1.38 -12.76
C TRP A 158 3.05 0.13 -11.88
N THR A 159 4.00 -0.75 -12.15
CA THR A 159 4.20 -1.96 -11.35
C THR A 159 4.70 -1.63 -9.94
N ALA A 160 5.63 -0.68 -9.81
CA ALA A 160 6.13 -0.26 -8.51
C ALA A 160 5.04 0.47 -7.73
N TRP A 161 4.30 1.39 -8.36
CA TRP A 161 3.24 2.14 -7.71
C TRP A 161 2.10 1.24 -7.23
N ALA A 162 1.65 0.30 -8.07
CA ALA A 162 0.64 -0.67 -7.66
C ALA A 162 1.17 -1.58 -6.54
N ASN A 163 2.45 -1.95 -6.56
CA ASN A 163 3.05 -2.69 -5.44
C ASN A 163 3.11 -1.84 -4.16
N ASP A 164 3.46 -0.56 -4.24
CA ASP A 164 3.49 0.34 -3.08
C ASP A 164 2.11 0.47 -2.46
N VAL A 165 1.06 0.69 -3.27
CA VAL A 165 -0.34 0.69 -2.82
C VAL A 165 -0.71 -0.66 -2.20
N ARG A 166 -0.35 -1.78 -2.84
CA ARG A 166 -0.57 -3.13 -2.29
C ARG A 166 0.09 -3.27 -0.92
N THR A 167 1.32 -2.79 -0.74
CA THR A 167 2.00 -2.84 0.55
C THR A 167 1.33 -1.96 1.60
N MET A 168 0.81 -0.78 1.22
CA MET A 168 0.02 0.04 2.13
C MET A 168 -1.25 -0.68 2.59
N ARG A 169 -1.88 -1.45 1.71
CA ARG A 169 -3.05 -2.26 2.05
C ARG A 169 -2.72 -3.46 2.93
N MET A 170 -1.77 -4.27 2.49
CA MET A 170 -1.48 -5.57 3.10
C MET A 170 -0.63 -5.46 4.36
N LEU A 171 0.33 -4.53 4.40
CA LEU A 171 1.25 -4.37 5.53
C LEU A 171 0.76 -3.31 6.51
N ASP A 172 0.29 -2.17 6.00
CA ASP A 172 -0.12 -1.06 6.86
C ASP A 172 -1.63 -1.08 7.20
N GLY A 173 -2.39 -2.03 6.66
CA GLY A 173 -3.83 -2.20 6.93
C GLY A 173 -4.71 -1.09 6.37
N ARG A 174 -4.25 -0.34 5.34
CA ARG A 174 -4.95 0.82 4.79
C ARG A 174 -5.82 0.44 3.60
N THR A 175 -7.04 0.95 3.55
CA THR A 175 -7.90 0.76 2.37
C THR A 175 -7.51 1.69 1.23
N HIS A 176 -7.77 1.31 -0.03
CA HIS A 176 -7.54 2.21 -1.18
C HIS A 176 -8.24 3.55 -1.02
N ARG A 177 -9.44 3.55 -0.43
CA ARG A 177 -10.18 4.77 -0.11
C ARG A 177 -9.40 5.69 0.83
N GLN A 178 -8.86 5.16 1.93
CA GLN A 178 -8.05 5.96 2.86
C GLN A 178 -6.80 6.51 2.18
N ILE A 179 -6.14 5.71 1.33
CA ILE A 179 -4.95 6.12 0.59
C ILE A 179 -5.28 7.30 -0.34
N CYS A 180 -6.33 7.17 -1.17
CA CYS A 180 -6.79 8.23 -2.06
C CYS A 180 -7.25 9.47 -1.28
N GLU A 181 -7.96 9.28 -0.18
CA GLU A 181 -8.45 10.38 0.65
C GLU A 181 -7.30 11.17 1.30
N MET A 182 -6.29 10.48 1.84
CA MET A 182 -5.11 11.12 2.39
C MET A 182 -4.37 11.92 1.33
N PHE A 183 -4.24 11.35 0.12
CA PHE A 183 -3.63 12.06 -1.00
C PHE A 183 -4.46 13.29 -1.43
N GLY A 184 -5.79 13.21 -1.41
CA GLY A 184 -6.64 14.37 -1.66
C GLY A 184 -6.50 15.47 -0.58
N ARG A 185 -6.22 15.09 0.68
CA ARG A 185 -5.99 16.06 1.77
C ARG A 185 -4.64 16.77 1.63
N LEU A 186 -3.57 16.04 1.32
CA LEU A 186 -2.24 16.63 1.19
C LEU A 186 -2.13 17.59 0.00
N GLN A 187 -2.96 17.42 -1.04
CA GLN A 187 -2.98 18.35 -2.18
C GLN A 187 -3.45 19.77 -1.81
N ARG A 188 -4.17 19.93 -0.69
CA ARG A 188 -4.56 21.26 -0.18
C ARG A 188 -3.44 21.95 0.59
N ASP A 189 -2.40 21.21 0.96
CA ASP A 189 -1.28 21.71 1.72
C ASP A 189 -0.11 21.98 0.77
N SER A 190 0.28 23.26 0.65
CA SER A 190 1.32 23.71 -0.28
C SER A 190 2.71 23.14 0.01
N PHE A 191 2.97 22.68 1.24
CA PHE A 191 4.20 22.02 1.61
C PHE A 191 4.17 20.54 1.22
N TRP A 192 3.12 19.81 1.58
CA TRP A 192 3.06 18.38 1.31
C TRP A 192 2.81 18.05 -0.16
N VAL A 193 2.07 18.90 -0.88
CA VAL A 193 1.81 18.73 -2.30
C VAL A 193 3.08 18.73 -3.15
N LYS A 194 4.16 19.41 -2.72
CA LYS A 194 5.44 19.41 -3.45
C LYS A 194 6.33 18.22 -3.06
N ASN A 195 6.15 17.68 -1.86
CA ASN A 195 7.00 16.64 -1.29
C ASN A 195 6.49 15.21 -1.58
N ILE A 196 5.18 15.03 -1.74
CA ILE A 196 4.56 13.69 -1.87
C ILE A 196 4.02 13.48 -3.29
N MET A 197 4.90 13.02 -4.18
CA MET A 197 4.59 12.76 -5.60
C MET A 197 4.52 11.26 -5.95
N SER A 198 4.47 10.37 -4.95
CA SER A 198 4.35 8.93 -5.19
C SER A 198 3.71 8.20 -4.00
N PRO A 199 3.09 7.03 -4.23
CA PRO A 199 2.57 6.18 -3.15
C PRO A 199 3.65 5.76 -2.15
N ALA A 200 4.88 5.49 -2.60
CA ALA A 200 6.00 5.20 -1.71
C ALA A 200 6.29 6.34 -0.72
N LYS A 201 6.35 7.59 -1.21
CA LYS A 201 6.55 8.78 -0.37
C LYS A 201 5.36 9.04 0.56
N LEU A 202 4.15 8.82 0.07
CA LEU A 202 2.93 8.90 0.88
C LEU A 202 2.98 7.93 2.06
N ARG A 203 3.43 6.68 1.81
CA ARG A 203 3.60 5.67 2.84
C ARG A 203 4.65 6.07 3.88
N GLU A 204 5.81 6.54 3.42
CA GLU A 204 6.92 6.99 4.28
C GLU A 204 6.49 8.09 5.25
N LYS A 205 5.66 9.03 4.78
CA LYS A 205 5.20 10.19 5.56
C LYS A 205 3.80 10.05 6.13
N TRP A 206 3.23 8.85 6.09
CA TRP A 206 1.83 8.64 6.46
C TRP A 206 1.50 9.12 7.87
N ASP A 207 2.31 8.78 8.86
CA ASP A 207 2.02 9.10 10.26
C ASP A 207 2.12 10.60 10.52
N GLU A 208 3.11 11.27 9.92
CA GLU A 208 3.24 12.74 9.94
C GLU A 208 2.01 13.40 9.30
N LEU A 209 1.54 12.87 8.18
CA LEU A 209 0.34 13.35 7.49
C LEU A 209 -0.93 13.13 8.32
N VAL A 210 -1.06 11.99 9.01
CA VAL A 210 -2.19 11.73 9.91
C VAL A 210 -2.22 12.75 11.05
N ILE A 211 -1.09 13.08 11.66
CA ILE A 211 -1.03 14.07 12.74
C ILE A 211 -1.35 15.48 12.21
N ARG A 212 -0.77 15.84 11.07
CA ARG A 212 -0.86 17.20 10.50
C ARG A 212 -2.20 17.48 9.83
N LEU A 213 -2.73 16.51 9.08
CA LEU A 213 -3.93 16.62 8.24
C LEU A 213 -5.13 15.84 8.80
N GLY A 214 -4.96 15.06 9.88
CA GLY A 214 -6.05 14.36 10.56
C GLY A 214 -7.02 15.30 11.28
N ARG A 215 -6.60 16.55 11.55
CA ARG A 215 -7.50 17.63 11.97
C ARG A 215 -8.16 18.22 10.73
N SER A 216 -9.26 17.61 10.30
CA SER A 216 -10.19 18.33 9.42
C SER A 216 -10.68 19.60 10.15
N PRO A 217 -10.88 20.74 9.46
CA PRO A 217 -11.29 22.01 10.08
C PRO A 217 -12.70 21.98 10.71
N ALA A 218 -13.37 20.83 10.75
CA ALA A 218 -14.72 20.67 11.29
C ALA A 218 -14.79 20.40 12.82
N GLN A 219 -13.66 20.27 13.51
CA GLN A 219 -13.64 20.03 14.98
C GLN A 219 -12.81 21.08 15.74
N ARG A 220 -12.92 22.34 15.33
CA ARG A 220 -12.82 23.43 16.30
C ARG A 220 -14.24 23.94 16.56
N CYS A 221 -15.00 23.19 17.33
CA CYS A 221 -16.03 23.82 18.14
C CYS A 221 -15.25 24.69 19.13
N VAL A 222 -15.01 25.96 18.78
CA VAL A 222 -14.27 26.94 19.60
C VAL A 222 -15.00 27.24 20.94
N ASN A 223 -16.12 26.56 21.21
CA ASN A 223 -17.00 26.84 22.34
C ASN A 223 -16.99 25.76 23.44
N HIS A 224 -16.06 24.80 23.43
CA HIS A 224 -15.82 23.94 24.60
C HIS A 224 -14.43 24.22 25.16
N ILE A 225 -14.31 25.35 25.85
CA ILE A 225 -13.24 25.57 26.81
C ILE A 225 -13.62 24.68 28.00
N SER A 226 -13.03 23.49 28.08
CA SER A 226 -13.08 22.76 29.35
C SER A 226 -12.42 23.64 30.41
N GLU A 227 -13.13 23.81 31.51
CA GLU A 227 -12.71 24.54 32.70
C GLU A 227 -11.24 24.18 33.04
N PRO A 228 -10.37 25.15 33.36
CA PRO A 228 -8.99 24.84 33.69
C PRO A 228 -8.97 24.01 34.97
N ASP A 229 -8.58 22.75 34.83
CA ASP A 229 -8.30 21.87 35.96
C ASP A 229 -7.13 22.47 36.75
N THR A 230 -7.45 23.01 37.92
CA THR A 230 -6.49 23.67 38.82
C THR A 230 -5.95 22.72 39.87
N GLU A 231 -6.27 21.42 39.78
CA GLU A 231 -5.76 20.43 40.71
C GLU A 231 -4.32 20.03 40.37
N ILE A 232 -3.37 20.68 41.03
CA ILE A 232 -1.97 20.26 41.01
C ILE A 232 -1.86 18.88 41.70
N PRO A 233 -1.34 17.85 41.00
CA PRO A 233 -1.24 16.51 41.55
C PRO A 233 -0.36 16.49 42.82
N PRO A 234 -0.76 15.70 43.85
CA PRO A 234 0.03 15.58 45.08
C PRO A 234 1.41 15.00 44.75
N GLY A 235 2.45 15.80 45.00
CA GLY A 235 3.84 15.51 44.60
C GLY A 235 4.51 16.66 43.83
N PHE A 236 3.74 17.61 43.31
CA PHE A 236 4.24 18.80 42.59
C PHE A 236 4.12 20.11 43.41
N ARG A 237 3.72 20.04 44.68
CA ARG A 237 3.84 21.18 45.61
C ARG A 237 5.24 21.17 46.21
N GLY A 238 6.10 22.08 45.75
CA GLY A 238 7.40 22.36 46.34
C GLY A 238 7.30 23.10 47.67
#